data_AF-A0A2M7I7Y7-F1
#
_entry.id   AF-A0A2M7I7Y7-F1
#
_cell.length_a   1.000
_cell.length_b   1.000
_cell.length_c   1.000
_cell.angle_alpha   90.00
_cell.angle_beta   90.00
_cell.angle_gamma   90.00
#
_symmetry.space_group_name_H-M   'P 1'
#
loop_
_entity.id
_entity.type
_entity.pdbx_description
1 polymer ?
#
loop_
_entity_poly.entity_id
_entity_poly.type
_entity_poly.pdbx_seq_one_letter_code
_entity_poly.pdbx_strand_id
1 'polypeptide(L)'
;KKTVTIYEFKSEVPEISVQSSTDMFTTALVKSHSFLVLERQRLEESVYREKQLNQQGMTTGDVGNKQLTGVDYIFVGVVTEANPTESRTGLAGTFKGLGVEKSGESGEIGLDIRVLDAATGAVMDAINVRKKIQEGGYSVSGLGGFVNSMTKGALGSADASISHDKKEGVDKALRACIEEAIYQLASRYGN
;
A
#
# COMPACT_ATOMS: atom_id res chain seq x y z
N LYS A 1 -10.52 20.66 10.21
CA LYS A 1 -9.86 19.65 9.35
C LYS A 1 -9.63 20.22 7.96
N LYS A 2 -8.41 20.11 7.45
CA LYS A 2 -8.08 20.45 6.05
C LYS A 2 -8.78 19.51 5.07
N THR A 3 -9.18 20.03 3.92
CA THR A 3 -9.80 19.20 2.87
C THR A 3 -8.72 18.64 1.95
N VAL A 4 -8.72 17.32 1.78
CA VAL A 4 -7.69 16.63 1.01
C VAL A 4 -8.30 15.66 0.03
N THR A 5 -7.59 15.40 -1.06
CA THR A 5 -7.89 14.32 -1.98
C THR A 5 -6.62 13.55 -2.31
N ILE A 6 -6.81 12.33 -2.77
CA ILE A 6 -5.77 11.57 -3.44
C ILE A 6 -6.23 11.24 -4.85
N TYR A 7 -5.30 11.25 -5.80
CA TYR A 7 -5.49 10.64 -7.12
C TYR A 7 -4.83 9.27 -7.16
N GLU A 8 -5.19 8.48 -8.17
CA GLU A 8 -4.67 7.14 -8.35
C GLU A 8 -3.13 7.11 -8.21
N PHE A 9 -2.67 6.17 -7.39
CA PHE A 9 -1.26 5.89 -7.22
C PHE A 9 -0.61 5.51 -8.54
N LYS A 10 0.69 5.78 -8.64
CA LYS A 10 1.56 5.08 -9.58
C LYS A 10 2.29 3.96 -8.86
N SER A 11 2.64 2.91 -9.59
CA SER A 11 3.48 1.84 -9.08
C SER A 11 4.61 1.57 -10.06
N GLU A 12 5.83 1.52 -9.54
CA GLU A 12 7.00 0.97 -10.24
C GLU A 12 7.18 -0.53 -9.96
N VAL A 13 6.31 -1.08 -9.09
CA VAL A 13 6.32 -2.48 -8.64
C VAL A 13 5.14 -3.20 -9.33
N PRO A 14 5.39 -4.08 -10.31
CA PRO A 14 4.33 -4.67 -11.15
C PRO A 14 3.27 -5.46 -10.40
N GLU A 15 3.64 -6.12 -9.29
CA GLU A 15 2.74 -6.93 -8.48
C GLU A 15 1.81 -6.12 -7.57
N ILE A 16 2.06 -4.81 -7.42
CA ILE A 16 1.27 -3.91 -6.58
C ILE A 16 0.16 -3.27 -7.41
N SER A 17 -1.09 -3.54 -7.03
CA SER A 17 -2.26 -2.89 -7.58
C SER A 17 -2.31 -1.42 -7.18
N VAL A 18 -2.30 -0.52 -8.17
CA VAL A 18 -2.44 0.93 -7.97
C VAL A 18 -3.78 1.31 -7.36
N GLN A 19 -4.85 0.62 -7.76
CA GLN A 19 -6.20 0.84 -7.24
C GLN A 19 -6.28 0.43 -5.76
N SER A 20 -5.76 -0.76 -5.43
CA SER A 20 -5.76 -1.24 -4.05
C SER A 20 -4.92 -0.35 -3.14
N SER A 21 -3.78 0.15 -3.64
CA SER A 21 -2.93 1.10 -2.92
C SER A 21 -3.66 2.42 -2.64
N THR A 22 -4.39 2.93 -3.63
CA THR A 22 -5.20 4.15 -3.51
C THR A 22 -6.32 3.96 -2.50
N ASP A 23 -7.05 2.84 -2.56
CA ASP A 23 -8.12 2.52 -1.60
C ASP A 23 -7.58 2.37 -0.17
N MET A 24 -6.43 1.71 0.00
CA MET A 24 -5.76 1.57 1.29
C MET A 24 -5.36 2.93 1.86
N PHE A 25 -4.81 3.82 1.03
CA PHE A 25 -4.41 5.16 1.45
C PHE A 25 -5.62 6.04 1.80
N THR A 26 -6.67 6.04 0.97
CA THR A 26 -7.94 6.74 1.25
C THR A 26 -8.55 6.26 2.56
N THR A 27 -8.57 4.94 2.79
CA THR A 27 -9.05 4.36 4.04
C THR A 27 -8.23 4.83 5.24
N ALA A 28 -6.89 4.83 5.12
CA ALA A 28 -5.99 5.27 6.19
C ALA A 28 -6.16 6.78 6.49
N LEU A 29 -6.31 7.62 5.47
CA LEU A 29 -6.62 9.05 5.64
C LEU A 29 -7.91 9.25 6.42
N VAL A 30 -9.00 8.54 6.07
CA VAL A 30 -10.29 8.65 6.76
C VAL A 30 -10.16 8.19 8.22
N LYS A 31 -9.51 7.05 8.45
CA LYS A 31 -9.28 6.48 9.79
C LYS A 31 -8.38 7.34 10.67
N SER A 32 -7.49 8.13 10.08
CA SER A 32 -6.65 9.08 10.83
C SER A 32 -7.46 10.18 11.52
N HIS A 33 -8.69 10.42 11.06
CA HIS A 33 -9.55 11.53 11.49
C HIS A 33 -8.90 12.93 11.42
N SER A 34 -7.76 13.08 10.77
CA SER A 34 -7.00 14.34 10.73
C SER A 34 -7.41 15.25 9.56
N PHE A 35 -8.11 14.67 8.57
CA PHE A 35 -8.49 15.35 7.33
C PHE A 35 -9.99 15.18 7.03
N LEU A 36 -10.54 16.08 6.22
CA LEU A 36 -11.77 15.84 5.49
C LEU A 36 -11.38 15.30 4.10
N VAL A 37 -11.52 14.00 3.91
CA VAL A 37 -11.13 13.32 2.67
C VAL A 37 -12.26 13.45 1.65
N LEU A 38 -11.93 13.98 0.47
CA LEU A 38 -12.87 14.19 -0.62
C LEU A 38 -12.55 13.21 -1.75
N GLU A 39 -13.57 12.47 -2.18
CA GLU A 39 -13.46 11.54 -3.31
C GLU A 39 -13.40 12.31 -4.65
N ARG A 40 -12.52 11.88 -5.56
CA ARG A 40 -12.34 12.47 -6.90
C ARG A 40 -12.27 11.44 -8.01
N GLN A 41 -11.76 10.25 -7.73
CA GLN A 41 -11.56 9.19 -8.72
C GLN A 41 -12.89 8.51 -9.08
N ARG A 42 -13.80 8.37 -8.11
CA ARG A 42 -15.04 7.59 -8.28
C ARG A 42 -16.32 8.42 -8.29
N LEU A 43 -16.20 9.72 -8.61
CA LEU A 43 -17.36 10.63 -8.59
C LEU A 43 -18.40 10.30 -9.67
N GLU A 44 -17.97 9.85 -10.84
CA GLU A 44 -18.87 9.55 -11.97
C GLU A 44 -19.86 8.42 -11.67
N GLU A 45 -19.38 7.34 -11.07
CA GLU A 45 -20.18 6.17 -10.73
C GLU A 45 -21.07 6.36 -9.48
N SER A 46 -20.83 7.42 -8.70
CA SER A 46 -21.50 7.64 -7.41
C SER A 46 -22.19 9.01 -7.32
N VAL A 47 -21.43 10.05 -6.97
CA VAL A 47 -21.95 11.38 -6.64
C VAL A 47 -22.59 12.07 -7.85
N TYR A 48 -21.99 11.97 -9.04
CA TYR A 48 -22.57 12.60 -10.24
C TYR A 48 -23.84 11.88 -10.70
N ARG A 49 -23.89 10.55 -10.58
CA ARG A 49 -25.12 9.79 -10.82
C ARG A 49 -26.25 10.24 -9.89
N GLU A 50 -25.98 10.40 -8.60
CA GLU A 50 -27.00 10.88 -7.64
C GLU A 50 -27.43 12.32 -7.94
N LYS A 51 -26.49 13.20 -8.29
CA LYS A 51 -26.80 14.57 -8.71
C LYS A 51 -27.71 14.59 -9.94
N GLN A 52 -27.44 13.74 -10.92
CA GLN A 52 -28.26 13.62 -12.13
C GLN A 52 -29.68 13.13 -11.81
N LEU A 53 -29.83 12.11 -10.96
CA LEU A 53 -31.13 11.62 -10.52
C LEU A 53 -31.93 12.72 -9.80
N ASN A 54 -31.27 13.51 -8.95
CA ASN A 54 -31.91 14.63 -8.27
C ASN A 54 -32.34 15.75 -9.25
N GLN A 55 -31.50 16.10 -10.23
CA GLN A 55 -31.84 17.06 -11.29
C GLN A 55 -33.03 16.60 -12.16
N GLN A 56 -33.18 15.29 -12.33
CA GLN A 56 -34.31 14.69 -13.04
C GLN A 56 -35.57 14.56 -12.17
N GLY A 57 -35.54 15.02 -10.91
CA GLY A 57 -36.65 14.93 -9.97
C GLY A 57 -36.92 13.51 -9.45
N MET A 58 -35.96 12.59 -9.61
CA MET A 58 -36.11 11.18 -9.21
C MET A 58 -35.76 10.95 -7.72
N THR A 59 -35.02 11.86 -7.09
CA THR A 59 -34.65 11.78 -5.67
C THR A 59 -34.97 13.08 -4.93
N THR A 60 -35.15 12.99 -3.61
CA THR A 60 -35.45 14.16 -2.76
C THR A 60 -34.21 15.00 -2.45
N GLY A 61 -34.41 16.21 -1.94
CA GLY A 61 -33.33 17.14 -1.61
C GLY A 61 -32.86 17.98 -2.81
N ASP A 62 -31.68 18.58 -2.68
CA ASP A 62 -31.13 19.56 -3.65
C ASP A 62 -29.65 19.30 -3.95
N VAL A 63 -29.24 18.03 -3.97
CA VAL A 63 -27.83 17.69 -4.22
C VAL A 63 -27.42 18.01 -5.65
N GLY A 64 -28.37 17.98 -6.60
CA GLY A 64 -28.19 18.24 -8.02
C GLY A 64 -27.66 19.64 -8.34
N ASN A 65 -28.03 20.65 -7.53
CA ASN A 65 -27.61 22.05 -7.75
C ASN A 65 -26.41 22.46 -6.89
N LYS A 66 -25.94 21.58 -5.98
CA LYS A 66 -24.80 21.88 -5.10
C LYS A 66 -23.47 21.68 -5.81
N GLN A 67 -22.51 22.56 -5.58
CA GLN A 67 -21.14 22.35 -6.01
C GLN A 67 -20.43 21.29 -5.15
N LEU A 68 -19.38 20.67 -5.68
CA LEU A 68 -18.50 19.83 -4.87
C LEU A 68 -17.62 20.71 -3.99
N THR A 69 -17.37 20.29 -2.75
CA THR A 69 -16.42 20.95 -1.84
C THR A 69 -15.05 21.04 -2.49
N GLY A 70 -14.37 22.19 -2.38
CA GLY A 70 -12.98 22.35 -2.84
C GLY A 70 -11.98 21.59 -1.97
N VAL A 71 -10.82 21.26 -2.54
CA VAL A 71 -9.69 20.65 -1.83
C VAL A 71 -8.65 21.72 -1.50
N ASP A 72 -8.04 21.65 -0.31
CA ASP A 72 -6.88 22.46 0.07
C ASP A 72 -5.61 21.81 -0.50
N TYR A 73 -5.47 20.49 -0.30
CA TYR A 73 -4.29 19.73 -0.70
C TYR A 73 -4.63 18.50 -1.55
N ILE A 74 -3.73 18.21 -2.48
CA ILE A 74 -3.77 16.99 -3.30
C ILE A 74 -2.56 16.14 -2.93
N PHE A 75 -2.80 14.90 -2.49
CA PHE A 75 -1.76 13.92 -2.27
C PHE A 75 -1.55 13.07 -3.53
N VAL A 76 -0.30 12.90 -3.93
CA VAL A 76 0.09 12.09 -5.09
C VAL A 76 1.12 11.06 -4.65
N GLY A 77 0.75 9.77 -4.74
CA GLY A 77 1.59 8.65 -4.28
C GLY A 77 2.23 7.85 -5.40
N VAL A 78 3.48 7.43 -5.18
CA VAL A 78 4.20 6.45 -6.00
C VAL A 78 4.73 5.34 -5.11
N VAL A 79 4.44 4.09 -5.47
CA VAL A 79 5.05 2.92 -4.84
C VAL A 79 6.33 2.55 -5.61
N THR A 80 7.43 2.42 -4.88
CA THR A 80 8.76 2.11 -5.40
C THR A 80 9.33 0.89 -4.69
N GLU A 81 10.16 0.09 -5.34
CA GLU A 81 10.88 -1.02 -4.69
C GLU A 81 12.37 -0.68 -4.54
N ALA A 82 12.97 -1.13 -3.44
CA ALA A 82 14.42 -1.14 -3.24
C ALA A 82 14.87 -2.57 -2.91
N ASN A 83 15.69 -3.16 -3.78
CA ASN A 83 16.32 -4.45 -3.54
C ASN A 83 17.64 -4.20 -2.78
N PRO A 84 17.79 -4.58 -1.50
CA PRO A 84 19.09 -4.53 -0.87
C PRO A 84 19.98 -5.54 -1.59
N THR A 85 21.03 -5.02 -2.22
CA THR A 85 22.09 -5.81 -2.83
C THR A 85 22.48 -6.96 -1.89
N GLU A 86 22.53 -8.17 -2.44
CA GLU A 86 22.93 -9.42 -1.79
C GLU A 86 23.91 -9.17 -0.64
N SER A 87 23.48 -9.37 0.60
CA SER A 87 24.42 -9.52 1.70
C SER A 87 25.11 -10.88 1.56
N ARG A 88 26.09 -10.97 0.65
CA ARG A 88 27.13 -12.00 0.68
C ARG A 88 28.00 -11.77 1.90
N THR A 89 27.46 -12.00 3.09
CA THR A 89 28.26 -12.33 4.25
C THR A 89 28.03 -13.81 4.51
N GLY A 90 28.75 -14.62 3.75
CA GLY A 90 29.00 -16.00 4.08
C GLY A 90 29.76 -16.05 5.40
N LEU A 91 29.05 -16.21 6.50
CA LEU A 91 29.59 -16.78 7.71
C LEU A 91 28.81 -18.07 7.98
N ALA A 92 29.20 -19.12 7.25
CA ALA A 92 28.82 -20.49 7.56
C ALA A 92 29.49 -20.90 8.88
N GLY A 93 28.93 -20.42 10.00
CA GLY A 93 29.28 -20.89 11.33
C GLY A 93 28.50 -22.16 11.62
N THR A 94 29.11 -23.32 11.40
CA THR A 94 28.56 -24.60 11.85
C THR A 94 28.64 -24.66 13.38
N PHE A 95 27.53 -24.38 14.08
CA PHE A 95 27.41 -24.72 15.49
C PHE A 95 26.54 -25.97 15.62
N LYS A 96 27.16 -27.11 15.92
CA LYS A 96 26.49 -28.35 16.34
C LYS A 96 25.55 -29.00 15.30
N GLY A 97 25.87 -28.92 14.01
CA GLY A 97 25.20 -29.71 12.95
C GLY A 97 23.80 -29.24 12.53
N LEU A 98 23.30 -28.13 13.06
CA LEU A 98 22.11 -27.45 12.55
C LEU A 98 22.54 -26.23 11.75
N GLY A 99 22.46 -26.31 10.42
CA GLY A 99 22.54 -25.12 9.58
C GLY A 99 21.26 -24.30 9.74
N VAL A 100 21.38 -23.09 10.27
CA VAL A 100 20.33 -22.07 10.15
C VAL A 100 20.67 -21.24 8.93
N GLU A 101 20.17 -21.66 7.77
CA GLU A 101 20.25 -20.88 6.54
C GLU A 101 19.21 -19.77 6.63
N LYS A 102 19.66 -18.55 6.93
CA LYS A 102 18.81 -17.36 6.88
C LYS A 102 18.79 -16.84 5.45
N SER A 103 18.17 -17.60 4.54
CA SER A 103 17.93 -17.18 3.16
C SER A 103 16.76 -16.20 3.15
N GLY A 104 17.04 -14.92 3.40
CA GLY A 104 16.05 -13.86 3.24
C GLY A 104 16.67 -12.77 2.39
N GLU A 105 16.37 -12.76 1.10
CA GLU A 105 16.60 -11.60 0.25
C GLU A 105 15.54 -10.56 0.65
N SER A 106 15.85 -9.76 1.67
CA SER A 106 14.84 -8.90 2.29
C SER A 106 14.58 -7.66 1.43
N GLY A 107 13.73 -7.73 0.40
CA GLY A 107 13.32 -6.55 -0.37
C GLY A 107 12.73 -5.44 0.52
N GLU A 108 12.72 -4.21 0.03
CA GLU A 108 12.16 -3.05 0.73
C GLU A 108 11.14 -2.36 -0.16
N ILE A 109 9.94 -2.13 0.38
CA ILE A 109 8.92 -1.32 -0.28
C ILE A 109 9.08 0.13 0.16
N GLY A 110 9.04 1.01 -0.82
CA GLY A 110 9.04 2.45 -0.65
C GLY A 110 7.75 3.10 -1.10
N LEU A 111 7.40 4.17 -0.39
CA LEU A 111 6.27 5.02 -0.70
C LEU A 111 6.73 6.48 -0.71
N ASP A 112 6.52 7.12 -1.85
CA ASP A 112 6.81 8.53 -2.07
C ASP A 112 5.49 9.30 -2.24
N ILE A 113 5.21 10.23 -1.34
CA ILE A 113 4.02 11.08 -1.37
C ILE A 113 4.43 12.54 -1.62
N ARG A 114 3.84 13.17 -2.62
CA ARG A 114 3.92 14.63 -2.81
C ARG A 114 2.64 15.31 -2.33
N VAL A 115 2.81 16.46 -1.68
CA VAL A 115 1.71 17.33 -1.24
C VAL A 115 1.66 18.53 -2.16
N LEU A 116 0.56 18.67 -2.90
CA LEU A 116 0.34 19.79 -3.80
C LEU A 116 -0.69 20.75 -3.20
N ASP A 117 -0.43 22.04 -3.33
CA ASP A 117 -1.42 23.09 -3.08
C ASP A 117 -2.40 23.14 -4.26
N ALA A 118 -3.69 22.96 -3.97
CA ALA A 118 -4.70 22.88 -5.03
C ALA A 118 -4.98 24.23 -5.72
N ALA A 119 -4.69 25.36 -5.06
CA ALA A 119 -4.95 26.69 -5.61
C ALA A 119 -3.86 27.13 -6.59
N THR A 120 -2.61 26.71 -6.35
CA THR A 120 -1.43 27.19 -7.09
C THR A 120 -0.74 26.10 -7.92
N GLY A 121 -0.98 24.83 -7.61
CA GLY A 121 -0.29 23.69 -8.19
C GLY A 121 1.15 23.50 -7.68
N ALA A 122 1.58 24.27 -6.67
CA ALA A 122 2.90 24.14 -6.09
C ALA A 122 3.05 22.82 -5.31
N VAL A 123 4.16 22.12 -5.50
CA VAL A 123 4.55 21.00 -4.62
C VAL A 123 5.12 21.61 -3.33
N MET A 124 4.35 21.54 -2.25
CA MET A 124 4.70 22.16 -0.98
C MET A 124 5.61 21.30 -0.11
N ASP A 125 5.47 19.98 -0.21
CA ASP A 125 6.21 19.01 0.59
C ASP A 125 6.26 17.65 -0.10
N ALA A 126 7.19 16.81 0.35
CA ALA A 126 7.29 15.42 -0.05
C ALA A 126 7.69 14.55 1.15
N ILE A 127 7.06 13.40 1.26
CA ILE A 127 7.33 12.39 2.29
C ILE A 127 7.81 11.12 1.59
N ASN A 128 8.87 10.55 2.11
CA ASN A 128 9.41 9.27 1.69
C ASN A 128 9.37 8.32 2.90
N VAL A 129 8.74 7.17 2.71
CA VAL A 129 8.68 6.10 3.70
C VAL A 129 9.20 4.82 3.08
N ARG A 130 9.86 4.00 3.89
CA ARG A 130 10.47 2.74 3.48
C ARG A 130 10.21 1.66 4.53
N LYS A 131 9.81 0.46 4.12
CA LYS A 131 9.59 -0.70 4.99
C LYS A 131 10.14 -1.97 4.37
N LYS A 132 10.85 -2.75 5.19
CA LYS A 132 11.33 -4.07 4.79
C LYS A 132 10.17 -5.02 4.59
N ILE A 133 10.24 -5.80 3.51
CA ILE A 133 9.38 -6.95 3.26
C ILE A 133 9.81 -8.03 4.24
N GLN A 134 8.90 -8.35 5.17
CA GLN A 134 9.11 -9.47 6.08
C GLN A 134 8.65 -10.75 5.36
N GLU A 135 9.61 -11.55 4.90
CA GLU A 135 9.35 -12.93 4.49
C GLU A 135 9.15 -13.75 5.78
N GLY A 136 7.90 -13.85 6.20
CA GLY A 136 7.49 -14.39 7.50
C GLY A 136 6.64 -15.64 7.39
N GLY A 137 7.03 -16.61 6.55
CA GLY A 137 6.54 -17.98 6.67
C GLY A 137 7.41 -18.74 7.65
N TYR A 138 6.81 -19.37 8.68
CA TYR A 138 7.51 -20.41 9.46
C TYR A 138 7.69 -21.63 8.55
N SER A 139 8.66 -21.60 7.63
CA SER A 139 9.17 -22.83 7.07
C SER A 139 9.95 -23.51 8.19
N VAL A 140 9.32 -24.45 8.90
CA VAL A 140 10.10 -25.44 9.63
C VAL A 140 10.90 -26.17 8.55
N SER A 141 12.18 -25.81 8.45
CA SER A 141 13.13 -26.34 7.47
C SER A 141 13.29 -27.88 7.53
N GLY A 142 12.59 -28.56 8.45
CA GLY A 142 12.48 -30.02 8.53
C GLY A 142 11.21 -30.63 7.93
N LEU A 143 10.12 -29.87 7.74
CA LEU A 143 8.87 -30.45 7.23
C LEU A 143 8.83 -30.54 5.69
N GLY A 144 9.51 -29.66 4.97
CA GLY A 144 9.65 -29.78 3.51
C GLY A 144 10.40 -31.06 3.10
N GLY A 145 11.48 -31.40 3.81
CA GLY A 145 12.20 -32.67 3.63
C GLY A 145 11.38 -33.88 4.08
N PHE A 146 10.67 -33.77 5.21
CA PHE A 146 9.84 -34.86 5.76
C PHE A 146 8.59 -35.16 4.91
N VAL A 147 7.90 -34.13 4.40
CA VAL A 147 6.76 -34.26 3.48
C VAL A 147 7.23 -34.80 2.13
N ASN A 148 8.37 -34.35 1.59
CA ASN A 148 8.89 -34.85 0.32
C ASN A 148 9.33 -36.33 0.44
N SER A 149 9.84 -36.74 1.61
CA SER A 149 10.13 -38.14 1.92
C SER A 149 8.89 -39.01 2.15
N MET A 150 7.77 -38.45 2.64
CA MET A 150 6.52 -39.20 2.81
C MET A 150 5.60 -39.21 1.58
N THR A 151 5.73 -38.24 0.68
CA THR A 151 4.85 -38.11 -0.50
C THR A 151 5.47 -38.57 -1.82
N LYS A 152 6.71 -39.09 -1.79
CA LYS A 152 7.41 -39.74 -2.91
C LYS A 152 7.15 -39.05 -4.27
N GLY A 153 7.38 -37.74 -4.33
CA GLY A 153 7.34 -36.96 -5.57
C GLY A 153 5.95 -36.55 -6.08
N ALA A 154 4.88 -36.66 -5.29
CA ALA A 154 3.52 -36.32 -5.73
C ALA A 154 3.04 -34.90 -5.34
N LEU A 155 3.92 -33.97 -4.97
CA LEU A 155 3.53 -32.62 -4.56
C LEU A 155 4.23 -31.53 -5.39
N GLY A 156 3.70 -31.24 -6.57
CA GLY A 156 4.05 -30.06 -7.37
C GLY A 156 3.47 -28.77 -6.80
N SER A 157 3.84 -28.38 -5.57
CA SER A 157 3.26 -27.19 -4.90
C SER A 157 4.24 -26.33 -4.10
N ALA A 158 5.56 -26.53 -4.22
CA ALA A 158 6.55 -25.63 -3.62
C ALA A 158 6.50 -24.21 -4.23
N ASP A 159 6.16 -24.09 -5.51
CA ASP A 159 6.07 -22.81 -6.22
C ASP A 159 4.83 -21.98 -5.81
N ALA A 160 3.73 -22.67 -5.50
CA ALA A 160 2.48 -22.03 -5.09
C ALA A 160 2.55 -21.49 -3.65
N SER A 161 3.23 -22.17 -2.72
CA SER A 161 3.35 -21.69 -1.33
C SER A 161 4.31 -20.51 -1.21
N ILE A 162 5.45 -20.53 -1.92
CA ILE A 162 6.44 -19.44 -1.90
C ILE A 162 5.88 -18.16 -2.50
N SER A 163 5.09 -18.27 -3.58
CA SER A 163 4.44 -17.11 -4.22
C SER A 163 3.40 -16.42 -3.32
N HIS A 164 2.68 -17.18 -2.49
CA HIS A 164 1.71 -16.62 -1.54
C HIS A 164 2.40 -15.87 -0.39
N ASP A 165 3.47 -16.42 0.17
CA ASP A 165 4.20 -15.82 1.30
C ASP A 165 4.86 -14.48 0.90
N LYS A 166 5.41 -14.40 -0.32
CA LYS A 166 6.00 -13.15 -0.84
C LYS A 166 4.96 -12.05 -1.00
N LYS A 167 3.80 -12.36 -1.59
CA LYS A 167 2.72 -11.39 -1.78
C LYS A 167 2.20 -10.85 -0.45
N GLU A 168 2.04 -11.71 0.56
CA GLU A 168 1.63 -11.28 1.89
C GLU A 168 2.67 -10.34 2.54
N GLY A 169 3.96 -10.63 2.37
CA GLY A 169 5.04 -9.77 2.84
C GLY A 169 5.02 -8.37 2.22
N VAL A 170 4.82 -8.30 0.90
CA VAL A 170 4.70 -7.03 0.14
C VAL A 170 3.49 -6.23 0.61
N ASP A 171 2.32 -6.86 0.72
CA ASP A 171 1.09 -6.21 1.16
C ASP A 171 1.21 -5.63 2.58
N LYS A 172 1.88 -6.37 3.49
CA LYS A 172 2.17 -5.89 4.86
C LYS A 172 3.12 -4.70 4.85
N ALA A 173 4.19 -4.77 4.08
CA ALA A 173 5.17 -3.68 3.97
C ALA A 173 4.53 -2.41 3.39
N LEU A 174 3.73 -2.55 2.32
CA LEU A 174 3.00 -1.44 1.72
C LEU A 174 2.02 -0.81 2.71
N ARG A 175 1.23 -1.61 3.44
CA ARG A 175 0.32 -1.10 4.46
C ARG A 175 1.05 -0.31 5.53
N ALA A 176 2.18 -0.84 6.02
CA ALA A 176 3.00 -0.15 7.01
C ALA A 176 3.60 1.16 6.48
N CYS A 177 4.01 1.20 5.20
CA CYS A 177 4.44 2.44 4.55
C CYS A 177 3.32 3.47 4.51
N ILE A 178 2.11 3.07 4.11
CA ILE A 178 0.94 3.94 4.04
C ILE A 178 0.60 4.51 5.42
N GLU A 179 0.53 3.67 6.45
CA GLU A 179 0.19 4.09 7.81
C GLU A 179 1.19 5.12 8.36
N GLU A 180 2.49 4.90 8.16
CA GLU A 180 3.51 5.86 8.56
C GLU A 180 3.45 7.15 7.72
N ALA A 181 3.22 7.07 6.41
CA ALA A 181 3.05 8.25 5.57
C ALA A 181 1.86 9.10 6.04
N ILE A 182 0.73 8.47 6.37
CA ILE A 182 -0.44 9.17 6.92
C ILE A 182 -0.12 9.78 8.29
N TYR A 183 0.60 9.08 9.16
CA TYR A 183 1.02 9.65 10.44
C TYR A 183 1.86 10.91 10.25
N GLN A 184 2.85 10.89 9.34
CA GLN A 184 3.65 12.06 9.03
C GLN A 184 2.81 13.21 8.43
N LEU A 185 1.94 12.91 7.45
CA LEU A 185 1.03 13.90 6.89
C LEU A 185 0.11 14.52 7.95
N ALA A 186 -0.49 13.70 8.81
CA ALA A 186 -1.35 14.15 9.90
C ALA A 186 -0.59 15.04 10.89
N SER A 187 0.67 14.71 11.21
CA SER A 187 1.48 15.55 12.11
C SER A 187 1.84 16.91 11.52
N ARG A 188 1.96 17.02 10.19
CA ARG A 188 2.37 18.24 9.49
C ARG A 188 1.18 19.10 9.03
N TYR A 189 0.09 18.45 8.62
CA TYR A 189 -1.05 19.07 7.94
C TYR A 189 -2.40 18.73 8.58
N GLY A 190 -2.43 17.82 9.55
CA GLY A 190 -3.62 17.52 10.33
C GLY A 190 -3.93 18.67 11.27
N ASN A 191 -5.15 19.18 11.15
CA ASN A 191 -5.74 20.22 12.01
C ASN A 191 -6.93 19.63 12.77
#